data_AF-A0A7K1VBF6-F1
#
_entry.id   AF-A0A7K1VBF6-F1
#
_cell.length_a   1.000
_cell.length_b   1.000
_cell.length_c   1.000
_cell.angle_alpha   90.00
_cell.angle_beta   90.00
_cell.angle_gamma   90.00
#
_symmetry.space_group_name_H-M   'P 1'
#
loop_
_entity.id
_entity.type
_entity.pdbx_description
1 polymer ?
#
loop_
_entity_poly.entity_id
_entity_poly.type
_entity_poly.pdbx_seq_one_letter_code
_entity_poly.pdbx_strand_id
1 'polypeptide(L)'
;MSVRHGVVTALLCGAALAVAAPPAQADSGGGCAHGGVLSGVMVPGTGSAGQGIHREADVWGCSGPLLPGITSGHFTAELPWNALDSPTRGRFDWNDGSVSAVIGQPNGLWTVIDGPAAGHTFRFQLAGEMNVWWYHWPNSMQIESVSFLE
;
A
#
# COMPACT_ATOMS: atom_id res chain seq x y z
N MET A 1 6.38 72.79 8.87
CA MET A 1 5.01 72.78 8.34
C MET A 1 4.97 71.97 7.04
N SER A 2 4.06 71.00 6.98
CA SER A 2 3.39 70.34 5.83
C SER A 2 4.21 69.79 4.63
N VAL A 3 4.29 68.45 4.45
CA VAL A 3 3.34 67.50 3.74
C VAL A 3 3.61 67.47 2.22
N ARG A 4 4.40 66.50 1.72
CA ARG A 4 4.03 65.19 1.13
C ARG A 4 3.02 65.24 -0.03
N HIS A 5 3.45 64.83 -1.23
CA HIS A 5 2.62 64.09 -2.20
C HIS A 5 3.51 63.10 -2.96
N GLY A 6 3.74 61.94 -2.35
CA GLY A 6 4.34 60.78 -3.01
C GLY A 6 3.22 59.82 -3.41
N VAL A 7 3.04 59.62 -4.71
CA VAL A 7 2.13 58.65 -5.30
C VAL A 7 2.67 57.25 -5.00
N VAL A 8 1.91 56.43 -4.26
CA VAL A 8 2.21 55.01 -4.05
C VAL A 8 1.20 54.20 -4.85
N THR A 9 1.68 53.59 -5.92
CA THR A 9 0.95 52.66 -6.77
C THR A 9 0.63 51.40 -5.97
N ALA A 10 -0.66 51.12 -5.75
CA ALA A 10 -1.13 49.88 -5.16
C ALA A 10 -0.93 48.73 -6.16
N LEU A 11 0.03 47.85 -5.88
CA LEU A 11 0.21 46.59 -6.59
C LEU A 11 -0.76 45.55 -6.01
N LEU A 12 -1.69 45.13 -6.86
CA LEU A 12 -2.74 44.15 -6.60
C LEU A 12 -2.17 42.78 -6.24
N CYS A 13 -2.68 42.24 -5.12
CA CYS A 13 -2.54 40.84 -4.71
C CYS A 13 -3.15 39.89 -5.75
N GLY A 14 -2.30 39.17 -6.50
CA GLY A 14 -2.69 38.00 -7.27
C GLY A 14 -2.63 36.77 -6.38
N ALA A 15 -3.79 36.31 -5.89
CA ALA A 15 -3.93 35.07 -5.14
C ALA A 15 -3.59 33.88 -6.05
N ALA A 16 -2.45 33.24 -5.81
CA ALA A 16 -2.12 31.96 -6.42
C ALA A 16 -3.03 30.89 -5.79
N LEU A 17 -3.99 30.40 -6.58
CA LEU A 17 -4.75 29.18 -6.31
C LEU A 17 -3.80 27.98 -6.39
N ALA A 18 -3.02 27.76 -5.34
CA ALA A 18 -2.44 26.46 -5.08
C ALA A 18 -3.58 25.55 -4.65
N VAL A 19 -4.03 24.69 -5.57
CA VAL A 19 -4.82 23.50 -5.24
C VAL A 19 -3.89 22.62 -4.40
N ALA A 20 -3.88 22.87 -3.08
CA ALA A 20 -3.28 21.99 -2.12
C ALA A 20 -4.11 20.71 -2.17
N ALA A 21 -3.60 19.69 -2.84
CA ALA A 21 -4.03 18.33 -2.58
C ALA A 21 -3.97 18.13 -1.05
N PRO A 22 -5.00 17.55 -0.41
CA PRO A 22 -4.92 17.26 1.01
C PRO A 22 -3.64 16.46 1.23
N PRO A 23 -2.81 16.80 2.23
CA PRO A 23 -1.69 15.94 2.56
C PRO A 23 -2.26 14.55 2.81
N ALA A 24 -1.76 13.55 2.09
CA ALA A 24 -1.98 12.16 2.45
C ALA A 24 -1.62 12.08 3.93
N GLN A 25 -2.63 11.83 4.77
CA GLN A 25 -2.49 11.76 6.21
C GLN A 25 -1.36 10.76 6.46
N ALA A 26 -0.27 11.21 7.07
CA ALA A 26 0.84 10.34 7.41
C ALA A 26 0.32 9.39 8.48
N ASP A 27 -0.10 8.19 8.06
CA ASP A 27 -0.50 7.12 8.97
C ASP A 27 0.65 6.92 9.97
N SER A 28 0.40 7.19 11.26
CA SER A 28 1.47 7.22 12.27
C SER A 28 2.01 5.83 12.61
N GLY A 29 1.36 4.77 12.09
CA GLY A 29 1.81 3.38 12.17
C GLY A 29 3.07 3.06 11.35
N GLY A 30 3.45 3.94 10.42
CA GLY A 30 4.59 3.71 9.53
C GLY A 30 4.26 2.78 8.36
N GLY A 31 5.29 2.27 7.69
CA GLY A 31 5.12 1.45 6.48
C GLY A 31 6.38 1.43 5.64
N CYS A 32 6.25 1.02 4.37
CA CYS A 32 7.34 0.92 3.40
C CYS A 32 7.16 1.97 2.30
N ALA A 33 8.17 2.81 2.10
CA ALA A 33 8.12 3.91 1.16
C ALA A 33 8.04 3.46 -0.31
N HIS A 34 8.43 2.22 -0.58
CA HIS A 34 8.49 1.66 -1.93
C HIS A 34 8.02 0.20 -1.95
N GLY A 35 7.43 -0.19 -3.08
CA GLY A 35 7.18 -1.59 -3.39
C GLY A 35 7.63 -1.94 -4.80
N GLY A 36 7.75 -3.23 -5.04
CA GLY A 36 8.02 -3.79 -6.35
C GLY A 36 6.72 -3.98 -7.13
N VAL A 37 6.74 -4.97 -8.01
CA VAL A 37 5.54 -5.38 -8.74
C VAL A 37 4.83 -6.46 -7.94
N LEU A 38 3.57 -6.22 -7.56
CA LEU A 38 2.67 -7.25 -7.09
C LEU A 38 2.31 -8.15 -8.27
N SER A 39 2.99 -9.29 -8.37
CA SER A 39 2.83 -10.23 -9.45
C SER A 39 1.75 -11.26 -9.11
N GLY A 40 1.24 -11.95 -10.13
CA GLY A 40 0.34 -13.08 -9.93
C GLY A 40 0.64 -14.19 -10.92
N VAL A 41 0.80 -15.41 -10.40
CA VAL A 41 0.97 -16.62 -11.20
C VAL A 41 -0.20 -17.55 -10.93
N MET A 42 -0.80 -18.07 -12.00
CA MET A 42 -1.87 -19.05 -11.88
C MET A 42 -1.29 -20.36 -11.33
N VAL A 43 -1.86 -20.86 -10.25
CA VAL A 43 -1.60 -22.19 -9.71
C VAL A 43 -2.58 -23.16 -10.37
N PRO A 44 -2.12 -24.13 -11.18
CA PRO A 44 -3.01 -25.05 -11.88
C PRO A 44 -3.83 -25.92 -10.94
N GLY A 45 -5.08 -26.17 -11.32
CA GLY A 45 -6.00 -27.08 -10.63
C GLY A 45 -7.02 -27.65 -11.61
N THR A 46 -7.83 -28.61 -11.14
CA THR A 46 -8.86 -29.26 -11.97
C THR A 46 -10.13 -28.41 -12.04
N GLY A 47 -10.19 -27.50 -13.01
CA GLY A 47 -11.27 -26.52 -13.13
C GLY A 47 -11.24 -25.48 -12.01
N SER A 48 -12.38 -24.90 -11.63
CA SER A 48 -12.45 -23.92 -10.53
C SER A 48 -12.11 -24.50 -9.14
N ALA A 49 -12.12 -25.84 -9.00
CA ALA A 49 -11.72 -26.51 -7.78
C ALA A 49 -10.19 -26.70 -7.76
N GLY A 50 -9.53 -26.11 -6.76
CA GLY A 50 -8.08 -26.22 -6.56
C GLY A 50 -7.23 -25.31 -7.45
N GLN A 51 -7.84 -24.49 -8.31
CA GLN A 51 -7.14 -23.38 -8.95
C GLN A 51 -6.97 -22.22 -7.96
N GLY A 52 -5.85 -21.53 -8.07
CA GLY A 52 -5.55 -20.35 -7.27
C GLY A 52 -4.62 -19.41 -7.99
N ILE A 53 -4.34 -18.28 -7.37
CA ILE A 53 -3.33 -17.34 -7.84
C ILE A 53 -2.35 -17.09 -6.73
N HIS A 54 -1.10 -17.47 -6.97
CA HIS A 54 0.02 -17.13 -6.13
C HIS A 54 0.40 -15.67 -6.40
N ARG A 55 0.43 -14.85 -5.36
CA ARG A 55 0.81 -13.44 -5.40
C ARG A 55 2.10 -13.27 -4.62
N GLU A 56 3.00 -12.47 -5.17
CA GLU A 56 4.24 -12.11 -4.49
C GLU A 56 4.62 -10.66 -4.79
N ALA A 57 5.35 -10.03 -3.85
CA ALA A 57 5.89 -8.70 -4.01
C ALA A 57 7.02 -8.44 -3.01
N ASP A 58 7.99 -7.60 -3.40
CA ASP A 58 8.97 -7.05 -2.47
C ASP A 58 8.60 -5.63 -2.06
N VAL A 59 8.94 -5.24 -0.83
CA VAL A 59 8.80 -3.87 -0.30
C VAL A 59 10.07 -3.44 0.40
N TRP A 60 10.40 -2.15 0.35
CA TRP A 60 11.60 -1.61 0.98
C TRP A 60 11.44 -0.15 1.40
N GLY A 61 12.44 0.34 2.14
CA GLY A 61 12.34 1.63 2.82
C GLY A 61 11.29 1.57 3.93
N CYS A 62 11.17 0.41 4.59
CA CYS A 62 10.28 0.23 5.72
C CYS A 62 10.80 0.98 6.93
N SER A 63 9.89 1.69 7.60
CA SER A 63 10.18 2.45 8.81
C SER A 63 8.91 2.68 9.60
N GLY A 64 9.05 2.79 10.92
CA GLY A 64 7.93 3.08 11.81
C GLY A 64 8.00 2.29 13.11
N PRO A 65 7.15 2.66 14.09
CA PRO A 65 7.12 1.99 15.39
C PRO A 65 6.66 0.54 15.33
N LEU A 66 5.89 0.16 14.31
CA LEU A 66 5.37 -1.21 14.13
C LEU A 66 6.39 -2.18 13.53
N LEU A 67 7.43 -1.66 12.87
CA LEU A 67 8.47 -2.42 12.20
C LEU A 67 9.88 -1.95 12.65
N PRO A 68 10.19 -2.00 13.97
CA PRO A 68 11.45 -1.46 14.47
C PRO A 68 12.63 -2.29 13.95
N GLY A 69 13.53 -1.65 13.20
CA GLY A 69 14.73 -2.30 12.63
C GLY A 69 14.48 -3.11 11.35
N ILE A 70 13.22 -3.26 10.92
CA ILE A 70 12.84 -3.90 9.67
C ILE A 70 12.83 -2.84 8.56
N THR A 71 13.57 -3.07 7.48
CA THR A 71 13.75 -2.11 6.38
C THR A 71 13.21 -2.61 5.04
N SER A 72 12.93 -3.90 4.91
CA SER A 72 12.35 -4.50 3.71
C SER A 72 11.69 -5.84 4.04
N GLY A 73 10.84 -6.32 3.14
CA GLY A 73 10.19 -7.63 3.28
C GLY A 73 9.67 -8.16 1.95
N HIS A 74 9.39 -9.46 1.93
CA HIS A 74 8.82 -10.18 0.81
C HIS A 74 7.43 -10.70 1.18
N PHE A 75 6.42 -10.25 0.44
CA PHE A 75 5.04 -10.66 0.59
C PHE A 75 4.74 -11.88 -0.27
N THR A 76 4.00 -12.85 0.27
CA THR A 76 3.39 -13.94 -0.50
C THR A 76 1.96 -14.23 -0.05
N ALA A 77 1.08 -14.56 -0.98
CA ALA A 77 -0.29 -15.03 -0.68
C ALA A 77 -0.83 -15.96 -1.76
N GLU A 78 -1.73 -16.86 -1.38
CA GLU A 78 -2.43 -17.75 -2.33
C GLU A 78 -3.92 -17.43 -2.33
N LEU A 79 -4.38 -16.74 -3.37
CA LEU A 79 -5.77 -16.36 -3.53
C LEU A 79 -6.56 -17.52 -4.16
N PRO A 80 -7.72 -17.91 -3.61
CA PRO A 80 -8.60 -18.87 -4.25
C PRO A 80 -9.15 -18.31 -5.57
N TRP A 81 -9.17 -19.14 -6.62
CA TRP A 81 -9.76 -18.76 -7.91
C TRP A 81 -11.27 -18.54 -7.78
N ASN A 82 -11.80 -17.44 -8.35
CA ASN A 82 -13.22 -17.04 -8.31
C ASN A 82 -13.82 -16.76 -6.91
N ALA A 83 -13.02 -16.52 -5.86
CA ALA A 83 -13.54 -16.29 -4.51
C ALA A 83 -13.03 -14.98 -3.91
N LEU A 84 -13.56 -13.86 -4.43
CA LEU A 84 -13.14 -12.51 -4.07
C LEU A 84 -13.43 -12.13 -2.61
N ASP A 85 -14.48 -12.71 -2.05
CA ASP A 85 -14.92 -12.37 -0.68
C ASP A 85 -14.31 -13.31 0.37
N SER A 86 -13.62 -14.37 -0.05
CA SER A 86 -13.04 -15.35 0.86
C SER A 86 -11.78 -14.79 1.53
N PRO A 87 -11.71 -14.79 2.88
CA PRO A 87 -10.51 -14.40 3.59
C PRO A 87 -9.33 -15.27 3.13
N THR A 88 -8.31 -14.61 2.59
CA THR A 88 -7.09 -15.24 2.10
C THR A 88 -5.97 -15.03 3.09
N ARG A 89 -5.13 -16.05 3.26
CA ARG A 89 -3.92 -15.94 4.07
C ARG A 89 -2.71 -15.63 3.21
N GLY A 90 -1.81 -14.85 3.79
CA GLY A 90 -0.49 -14.59 3.23
C GLY A 90 0.54 -14.51 4.34
N ARG A 91 1.75 -14.14 3.95
CA ARG A 91 2.84 -13.86 4.88
C ARG A 91 3.75 -12.75 4.35
N PHE A 92 4.45 -12.13 5.28
CA PHE A 92 5.62 -11.30 5.02
C PHE A 92 6.84 -11.96 5.64
N ASP A 93 7.84 -12.23 4.83
CA ASP A 93 9.17 -12.61 5.29
C ASP A 93 10.03 -11.32 5.35
N TRP A 94 10.39 -10.88 6.55
CA TRP A 94 11.12 -9.63 6.76
C TRP A 94 12.64 -9.81 6.68
N ASN A 95 13.36 -8.73 6.40
CA ASN A 95 14.81 -8.78 6.23
C ASN A 95 15.60 -9.09 7.51
N ASP A 96 14.99 -8.94 8.68
CA ASP A 96 15.57 -9.33 9.97
C ASP A 96 15.37 -10.83 10.29
N GLY A 97 14.69 -11.57 9.40
CA GLY A 97 14.40 -13.00 9.54
C GLY A 97 13.09 -13.30 10.27
N SER A 98 12.37 -12.29 10.75
CA SER A 98 11.04 -12.46 11.33
C SER A 98 9.98 -12.66 10.23
N VAL A 99 8.82 -13.22 10.61
CA VAL A 99 7.71 -13.48 9.69
C VAL A 99 6.42 -12.91 10.28
N SER A 100 5.64 -12.20 9.48
CA SER A 100 4.28 -11.79 9.82
C SER A 100 3.27 -12.63 9.04
N ALA A 101 2.35 -13.29 9.74
CA ALA A 101 1.21 -13.94 9.09
C ALA A 101 0.10 -12.90 8.88
N VAL A 102 -0.54 -12.92 7.71
CA VAL A 102 -1.56 -11.93 7.36
C VAL A 102 -2.82 -12.59 6.83
N ILE A 103 -3.95 -11.92 7.02
CA ILE A 103 -5.24 -12.28 6.43
C ILE A 103 -5.81 -11.06 5.70
N GLY A 104 -6.40 -11.26 4.54
CA GLY A 104 -6.92 -10.17 3.75
C GLY A 104 -7.90 -10.61 2.70
N GLN A 105 -8.40 -9.63 1.97
CA GLN A 105 -9.13 -9.80 0.74
C GLN A 105 -8.23 -9.33 -0.40
N PRO A 106 -8.53 -9.69 -1.66
CA PRO A 106 -7.60 -9.39 -2.73
C PRO A 106 -7.53 -7.88 -3.06
N ASN A 107 -8.27 -7.01 -2.36
CA ASN A 107 -8.30 -5.55 -2.53
C ASN A 107 -7.09 -4.77 -1.98
N GLY A 108 -5.97 -5.45 -1.71
CA GLY A 108 -4.75 -4.81 -1.21
C GLY A 108 -4.79 -4.40 0.26
N LEU A 109 -5.86 -4.74 1.00
CA LEU A 109 -5.94 -4.57 2.45
C LEU A 109 -5.70 -5.91 3.16
N TRP A 110 -4.80 -5.88 4.14
CA TRP A 110 -4.34 -7.06 4.85
C TRP A 110 -4.15 -6.74 6.32
N THR A 111 -4.63 -7.62 7.19
CA THR A 111 -4.46 -7.54 8.63
C THR A 111 -3.39 -8.53 9.06
N VAL A 112 -2.43 -8.06 9.85
CA VAL A 112 -1.43 -8.94 10.46
C VAL A 112 -2.06 -9.66 11.65
N ILE A 113 -2.06 -10.98 11.59
CA ILE A 113 -2.67 -11.84 12.62
C ILE A 113 -1.63 -12.46 13.56
N ASP A 114 -0.36 -12.47 13.16
CA ASP A 114 0.77 -12.93 13.99
C ASP A 114 2.09 -12.30 13.51
N GLY A 115 3.08 -12.19 14.39
CA GLY A 115 4.40 -11.61 14.10
C GLY A 115 4.50 -10.08 14.25
N PRO A 116 5.55 -9.44 13.69
CA PRO A 116 5.70 -7.99 13.69
C PRO A 116 4.47 -7.27 13.17
N ALA A 117 4.07 -6.19 13.83
CA ALA A 117 2.85 -5.42 13.56
C ALA A 117 1.52 -6.20 13.73
N ALA A 118 1.50 -7.32 14.47
CA ALA A 118 0.27 -8.06 14.77
C ALA A 118 -0.84 -7.16 15.36
N GLY A 119 -2.07 -7.40 14.90
CA GLY A 119 -3.25 -6.60 15.26
C GLY A 119 -3.47 -5.38 14.36
N HIS A 120 -2.49 -5.01 13.53
CA HIS A 120 -2.61 -3.87 12.63
C HIS A 120 -2.99 -4.29 11.21
N THR A 121 -3.73 -3.42 10.54
CA THR A 121 -4.01 -3.54 9.10
C THR A 121 -3.01 -2.71 8.33
N PHE A 122 -2.58 -3.19 7.16
CA PHE A 122 -1.85 -2.39 6.20
C PHE A 122 -2.55 -2.42 4.85
N ARG A 123 -2.24 -1.42 4.04
CA ARG A 123 -2.73 -1.28 2.68
C ARG A 123 -1.55 -1.17 1.73
N PHE A 124 -1.61 -1.91 0.62
CA PHE A 124 -0.79 -1.63 -0.54
C PHE A 124 -1.37 -0.42 -1.28
N GLN A 125 -0.58 0.65 -1.41
CA GLN A 125 -0.87 1.73 -2.35
C GLN A 125 -0.41 1.28 -3.72
N LEU A 126 -1.35 1.10 -4.64
CA LEU A 126 -1.09 0.52 -5.95
C LEU A 126 -1.26 1.58 -7.05
N ALA A 127 -0.50 1.45 -8.13
CA ALA A 127 -0.54 2.35 -9.28
C ALA A 127 -1.87 2.35 -10.07
N GLY A 128 -2.83 1.50 -9.67
CA GLY A 128 -4.14 1.42 -10.27
C GLY A 128 -5.16 0.72 -9.37
N GLU A 129 -6.42 0.73 -9.78
CA GLU A 129 -7.49 0.05 -9.06
C GLU A 129 -7.47 -1.46 -9.35
N MET A 130 -7.55 -2.28 -8.30
CA MET A 130 -7.74 -3.73 -8.41
C MET A 130 -9.21 -4.04 -8.71
N ASN A 131 -9.54 -4.15 -9.99
CA ASN A 131 -10.87 -4.54 -10.43
C ASN A 131 -11.05 -6.07 -10.49
N VAL A 132 -12.28 -6.51 -10.78
CA VAL A 132 -12.61 -7.95 -10.92
C VAL A 132 -11.68 -8.69 -11.87
N TRP A 133 -11.26 -8.08 -12.99
CA TRP A 133 -10.38 -8.74 -13.96
C TRP A 133 -8.97 -8.92 -13.42
N TRP A 134 -8.49 -8.00 -12.58
CA TRP A 134 -7.17 -8.14 -11.98
C TRP A 134 -7.05 -9.45 -11.18
N TYR A 135 -8.12 -9.83 -10.49
CA TYR A 135 -8.19 -11.03 -9.65
C TYR A 135 -8.29 -12.35 -10.38
N HIS A 136 -8.77 -12.37 -11.62
CA HIS A 136 -9.03 -13.62 -12.33
C HIS A 136 -7.91 -14.01 -13.28
N TRP A 137 -6.86 -13.21 -13.39
CA TRP A 137 -5.80 -13.43 -14.36
C TRP A 137 -4.43 -13.20 -13.71
N PRO A 138 -3.36 -13.80 -14.27
CA PRO A 138 -1.98 -13.56 -13.87
C PRO A 138 -1.54 -12.15 -14.27
N ASN A 139 -2.09 -11.15 -13.59
CA ASN A 139 -1.79 -9.74 -13.77
C ASN A 139 -0.73 -9.30 -12.79
N SER A 140 -0.04 -8.23 -13.17
CA SER A 140 0.90 -7.51 -12.32
C SER A 140 0.44 -6.09 -12.09
N MET A 141 0.77 -5.51 -10.94
CA MET A 141 0.54 -4.10 -10.65
C MET A 141 1.69 -3.55 -9.79
N GLN A 142 2.14 -2.35 -10.11
CA GLN A 142 3.17 -1.68 -9.32
C GLN A 142 2.61 -1.31 -7.94
N ILE A 143 3.36 -1.64 -6.89
CA ILE A 143 3.16 -1.08 -5.55
C ILE A 143 3.94 0.23 -5.46
N GLU A 144 3.25 1.30 -5.13
CA GLU A 144 3.85 2.60 -4.89
C GLU A 144 4.44 2.66 -3.47
N SER A 145 3.67 2.20 -2.49
CA SER A 145 4.06 2.12 -1.08
C SER A 145 3.20 1.14 -0.30
N VAL A 146 3.54 0.95 0.97
CA VAL A 146 2.71 0.27 1.98
C VAL A 146 2.55 1.19 3.17
N SER A 147 1.33 1.34 3.69
CA SER A 147 1.08 2.02 4.97
C SER A 147 0.28 1.15 5.92
N PHE A 148 0.67 1.14 7.20
CA PHE A 148 -0.16 0.59 8.27
C PHE A 148 -1.27 1.58 8.61
N LEU A 149 -2.48 1.09 8.74
CA LEU A 149 -3.67 1.85 9.13
C LEU A 149 -3.81 1.82 10.65
N GLU A 150 -4.23 2.94 11.23
CA GLU A 150 -4.59 3.05 12.65
C GLU A 150 -5.93 2.36 12.98
#